data_AF-A0A8S1PCG1-F1
#
_entry.id   AF-A0A8S1PCG1-F1
#
_cell.length_a   1.000
_cell.length_b   1.000
_cell.length_c   1.000
_cell.angle_alpha   90.00
_cell.angle_beta   90.00
_cell.angle_gamma   90.00
#
_symmetry.space_group_name_H-M   'P 1'
#
loop_
_entity.id
_entity.type
_entity.pdbx_description
1 polymer ?
#
loop_
_entity_poly.entity_id
_entity_poly.type
_entity_poly.pdbx_seq_one_letter_code
_entity_poly.pdbx_strand_id
1 'polypeptide(L)'
;MNINVLRNSLAKIDIFGQNITLNMNKNASYTTAFGGISSILIIILLSLIFFSNIVEFFGKDNVFYDSEISFSNDPELMEMLEDNSMFALSIDQVNFTTNPYFNITVEQKIYLRNANGTLIKQTIEIPMQPCTLERFNNIFLQQGLDFTDQFNFLGMNKMLCPKSNFTFQMEGTYSSETFKFIKLTVKDCKTLNQTNNSLWNPTCSSAAEKAKYLASNAQFKLQIFQINTVVNPLKPNDYKSIYIDSDMYFSFVPFKLARLANVYYRQFIVNNDQSIMPYEDIEQEKIIVRKAEDFRDLTELGRDTDDNYAIVYLRRSPFTETINRKYQKLGELLSYLGGFMQIMKVIFGFVIAFYNRTSMLIELANKLYDFQDNNHMKQYHTIKTLKYTDQIASPIEKQECNPINPLNTSQELYKVEWKQYIKQLVKKSKSITFNLRIFINQLTFGYLLKNKNSEFLEKAMNKINSELDLHSILYQLQEINKLKQILLRKSQIILFNFSPKPVITLGKEQIVPSRYSVEDVETGQSYIKSKVDTLNEELFLKIEEAYKEIAEEVEQTNTNICQMNINLKLTQLIGSDIRSILKPISNQRRNGIKSTEIQNNNNNQEDFHQSD
;
A
#
# COMPACT_ATOMS: atom_id res chain seq x y z
N MET A 1 15.65 -15.55 -23.83
CA MET A 1 15.69 -15.84 -22.37
C MET A 1 14.64 -16.90 -22.08
N ASN A 2 15.00 -18.00 -21.42
CA ASN A 2 14.15 -19.19 -21.30
C ASN A 2 13.02 -18.94 -20.27
N ILE A 3 11.75 -18.89 -20.70
CA ILE A 3 10.57 -18.51 -19.88
C ILE A 3 10.47 -19.34 -18.59
N ASN A 4 10.86 -20.61 -18.65
CA ASN A 4 10.85 -21.51 -17.48
C ASN A 4 11.89 -21.14 -16.42
N VAL A 5 13.04 -20.58 -16.82
CA VAL A 5 14.06 -20.09 -15.89
C VAL A 5 13.56 -18.83 -15.18
N LEU A 6 12.92 -17.92 -15.93
CA LEU A 6 12.30 -16.71 -15.37
C LEU A 6 11.22 -17.05 -14.34
N ARG A 7 10.32 -17.99 -14.67
CA ARG A 7 9.24 -18.44 -13.78
C ARG A 7 9.79 -19.02 -12.46
N ASN A 8 10.84 -19.84 -12.54
CA ASN A 8 11.46 -20.44 -11.36
C ASN A 8 12.20 -19.42 -10.49
N SER A 9 12.83 -18.41 -11.10
CA SER A 9 13.45 -17.31 -10.37
C SER A 9 12.41 -16.43 -9.67
N LEU A 10 11.29 -16.12 -10.34
CA LEU A 10 10.18 -15.34 -9.76
C LEU A 10 9.55 -16.07 -8.56
N ALA A 11 9.33 -17.37 -8.66
CA ALA A 11 8.77 -18.16 -7.56
C ALA A 11 9.67 -18.18 -6.30
N LYS A 12 10.98 -17.93 -6.41
CA LYS A 12 11.88 -17.83 -5.24
C LYS A 12 11.74 -16.51 -4.48
N ILE A 13 11.20 -15.47 -5.13
CA ILE A 13 11.05 -14.13 -4.57
C ILE A 13 9.68 -13.98 -3.89
N ASP A 14 8.83 -15.01 -3.94
CA ASP A 14 7.52 -15.01 -3.28
C ASP A 14 7.66 -15.02 -1.74
N ILE A 15 7.48 -13.84 -1.12
CA ILE A 15 7.56 -13.65 0.34
C ILE A 15 6.33 -14.28 1.05
N PHE A 16 5.27 -14.59 0.30
CA PHE A 16 3.99 -15.08 0.81
C PHE A 16 3.76 -16.57 0.52
N GLY A 17 4.84 -17.35 0.40
CA GLY A 17 4.78 -18.79 0.19
C GLY A 17 3.95 -19.52 1.27
N GLN A 18 3.20 -20.54 0.85
CA GLN A 18 2.36 -21.33 1.76
C GLN A 18 3.17 -22.50 2.34
N ASN A 19 3.23 -22.63 3.66
CA ASN A 19 3.85 -23.80 4.30
C ASN A 19 3.02 -25.07 4.05
N ILE A 20 3.69 -26.17 3.73
CA ILE A 20 3.08 -27.48 3.48
C ILE A 20 3.45 -28.43 4.63
N THR A 21 2.47 -29.10 5.22
CA THR A 21 2.69 -30.04 6.35
C THR A 21 3.36 -31.35 5.93
N LEU A 22 3.17 -31.77 4.68
CA LEU A 22 3.87 -32.89 4.04
C LEU A 22 4.59 -32.38 2.80
N ASN A 23 5.91 -32.59 2.72
CA ASN A 23 6.73 -32.06 1.63
C ASN A 23 6.17 -32.44 0.25
N MET A 24 5.75 -31.44 -0.52
CA MET A 24 5.32 -31.62 -1.91
C MET A 24 6.52 -31.39 -2.82
N ASN A 25 6.86 -32.34 -3.68
CA ASN A 25 8.04 -32.30 -4.56
C ASN A 25 9.37 -32.00 -3.81
N LYS A 26 9.50 -32.47 -2.55
CA LYS A 26 10.66 -32.22 -1.66
C LYS A 26 10.82 -30.77 -1.15
N ASN A 27 9.85 -29.89 -1.36
CA ASN A 27 9.83 -28.54 -0.80
C ASN A 27 8.85 -28.43 0.37
N ALA A 28 9.26 -27.70 1.42
CA ALA A 28 8.44 -27.42 2.60
C ALA A 28 7.48 -26.24 2.41
N SER A 29 7.69 -25.43 1.37
CA SER A 29 6.84 -24.28 1.03
C SER A 29 6.42 -24.33 -0.45
N TYR A 30 5.17 -23.96 -0.69
CA TYR A 30 4.61 -23.75 -2.02
C TYR A 30 4.68 -22.27 -2.36
N THR A 31 5.49 -21.93 -3.36
CA THR A 31 5.60 -20.58 -3.90
C THR A 31 5.13 -20.53 -5.34
N THR A 32 4.62 -19.37 -5.75
CA THR A 32 4.14 -19.18 -7.13
C THR A 32 4.83 -18.02 -7.83
N ALA A 33 4.92 -18.09 -9.15
CA ALA A 33 5.44 -16.98 -9.94
C ALA A 33 4.55 -15.73 -9.82
N PHE A 34 3.24 -15.90 -9.61
CA PHE A 34 2.31 -14.80 -9.34
C PHE A 34 2.59 -14.13 -7.99
N GLY A 35 2.80 -14.92 -6.93
CA GLY A 35 3.22 -14.40 -5.62
C GLY A 35 4.57 -13.69 -5.68
N GLY A 36 5.51 -14.20 -6.48
CA GLY A 36 6.79 -13.54 -6.78
C GLY A 36 6.65 -12.18 -7.48
N ILE A 37 5.87 -12.11 -8.56
CA ILE A 37 5.59 -10.83 -9.27
C ILE A 37 4.89 -9.84 -8.33
N SER A 38 3.91 -10.31 -7.55
CA SER A 38 3.20 -9.47 -6.58
C SER A 38 4.13 -8.95 -5.49
N SER A 39 5.04 -9.79 -4.99
CA SER A 39 6.06 -9.39 -4.01
C SER A 39 6.97 -8.28 -4.55
N ILE A 40 7.42 -8.39 -5.81
CA ILE A 40 8.23 -7.34 -6.46
C ILE A 40 7.44 -6.04 -6.58
N LEU A 41 6.18 -6.11 -7.03
CA LEU A 41 5.32 -4.92 -7.14
C LEU A 41 5.12 -4.23 -5.79
N ILE A 42 4.90 -5.00 -4.72
CA ILE A 42 4.74 -4.47 -3.36
C ILE A 42 6.04 -3.82 -2.89
N ILE A 43 7.20 -4.45 -3.12
CA ILE A 43 8.51 -3.89 -2.74
C ILE A 43 8.77 -2.58 -3.50
N ILE A 44 8.44 -2.51 -4.79
CA ILE A 44 8.60 -1.29 -5.59
C ILE A 44 7.68 -0.20 -5.05
N LEU A 45 6.40 -0.51 -4.81
CA LEU A 45 5.43 0.45 -4.27
C LEU A 45 5.87 0.97 -2.89
N LEU A 46 6.27 0.08 -1.99
CA LEU A 46 6.78 0.44 -0.67
C LEU A 46 8.03 1.32 -0.78
N SER A 47 8.99 0.95 -1.65
CA SER A 47 10.21 1.72 -1.88
C SER A 47 9.91 3.14 -2.39
N LEU A 48 8.96 3.29 -3.31
CA LEU A 48 8.56 4.61 -3.83
C LEU A 48 7.94 5.48 -2.75
N ILE A 49 7.01 4.93 -1.96
CA ILE A 49 6.36 5.65 -0.85
C ILE A 49 7.40 6.03 0.21
N PHE A 50 8.28 5.09 0.57
CA PHE A 50 9.33 5.32 1.56
C PHE A 50 10.29 6.40 1.09
N PHE A 51 10.69 6.37 -0.18
CA PHE A 51 11.54 7.39 -0.77
C PHE A 51 10.89 8.78 -0.70
N SER A 52 9.62 8.93 -1.08
CA SER A 52 8.89 10.21 -0.95
C SER A 52 8.89 10.73 0.48
N ASN A 53 8.51 9.88 1.44
CA ASN A 53 8.43 10.28 2.85
C ASN A 53 9.81 10.63 3.44
N ILE A 54 10.87 9.96 3.00
CA ILE A 54 12.24 10.27 3.43
C ILE A 54 12.69 11.63 2.85
N VAL A 55 12.35 11.92 1.59
CA VAL A 55 12.64 13.22 0.98
C VAL A 55 11.90 14.34 1.71
N GLU A 56 10.60 14.18 1.97
CA GLU A 56 9.78 15.14 2.75
C GLU A 56 10.32 15.32 4.18
N PHE A 57 10.78 14.25 4.82
CA PHE A 57 11.38 14.29 6.15
C PHE A 57 12.68 15.13 6.18
N PHE A 58 13.59 14.91 5.23
CA PHE A 58 14.80 15.73 5.13
C PHE A 58 14.50 17.16 4.65
N GLY A 59 13.41 17.35 3.90
CA GLY A 59 12.88 18.65 3.51
C GLY A 59 12.24 19.44 4.67
N LYS A 60 12.04 18.80 5.84
CA LYS A 60 11.34 19.38 7.01
C LYS A 60 9.89 19.81 6.70
N ASP A 61 9.24 19.14 5.76
CA ASP A 61 7.91 19.55 5.28
C ASP A 61 6.77 19.25 6.28
N ASN A 62 7.00 18.28 7.18
CA ASN A 62 6.02 17.88 8.18
C ASN A 62 6.30 18.57 9.53
N VAL A 63 5.42 19.48 9.91
CA VAL A 63 5.49 20.23 11.16
C VAL A 63 4.29 19.91 12.04
N PHE A 64 4.57 19.69 13.32
CA PHE A 64 3.56 19.57 14.36
C PHE A 64 3.65 20.77 15.29
N TYR A 65 2.51 21.22 15.80
CA TYR A 65 2.49 22.26 16.80
C TYR A 65 1.47 21.99 17.89
N ASP A 66 1.75 22.54 19.06
CA ASP A 66 0.86 22.66 20.19
C ASP A 66 0.82 24.14 20.62
N SER A 67 -0.31 24.60 21.15
CA SER A 67 -0.44 25.99 21.59
C SER A 67 -1.19 26.10 22.91
N GLU A 68 -0.65 26.92 23.79
CA GLU A 68 -1.19 27.20 25.11
C GLU A 68 -1.36 28.72 25.29
N ILE A 69 -2.50 29.13 25.88
CA ILE A 69 -2.73 30.52 26.26
C ILE A 69 -2.62 30.62 27.78
N SER A 70 -1.68 31.44 28.24
CA SER A 70 -1.49 31.74 29.66
C SER A 70 -2.00 33.14 29.98
N PHE A 71 -2.55 33.31 31.19
CA PHE A 71 -2.99 34.59 31.73
C PHE A 71 -2.07 35.03 32.87
N SER A 72 -1.63 36.28 32.85
CA SER A 72 -0.93 36.92 33.96
C SER A 72 -1.61 38.23 34.34
N ASN A 73 -1.76 38.44 35.65
CA ASN A 73 -2.19 39.74 36.20
C ASN A 73 -1.07 40.80 36.07
N ASP A 74 0.17 40.37 35.89
CA ASP A 74 1.34 41.21 35.73
C ASP A 74 2.16 40.73 34.53
N PRO A 75 1.73 41.04 33.29
CA PRO A 75 2.44 40.63 32.10
C PRO A 75 3.79 41.34 31.99
N GLU A 76 4.80 40.57 31.58
CA GLU A 76 6.17 41.06 31.38
C GLU A 76 6.27 42.21 30.37
N LEU A 77 7.37 42.95 30.46
CA LEU A 77 7.75 44.01 29.53
C LEU A 77 7.77 43.50 28.08
N MET A 78 7.03 44.18 27.22
CA MET A 78 7.03 44.05 25.78
C MET A 78 7.60 45.34 25.17
N GLU A 79 8.64 45.18 24.37
CA GLU A 79 9.26 46.28 23.64
C GLU A 79 8.81 46.27 22.19
N MET A 80 8.17 47.38 21.82
CA MET A 80 7.69 47.67 20.48
C MET A 80 8.72 48.58 19.80
N LEU A 81 9.36 48.03 18.79
CA LEU A 81 10.45 48.63 18.03
C LEU A 81 9.98 49.00 16.61
N GLU A 82 10.82 49.75 15.91
CA GLU A 82 10.52 50.22 14.56
C GLU A 82 10.29 49.09 13.55
N ASP A 83 11.01 47.98 13.68
CA ASP A 83 10.95 46.82 12.80
C ASP A 83 9.71 45.94 13.00
N ASN A 84 9.16 45.90 14.22
CA ASN A 84 8.10 44.95 14.58
C ASN A 84 6.73 45.61 14.84
N SER A 85 6.65 46.93 14.97
CA SER A 85 5.45 47.59 15.52
C SER A 85 5.19 49.02 15.05
N MET A 86 5.72 49.38 13.88
CA MET A 86 5.46 50.69 13.27
C MET A 86 3.96 50.91 13.02
N PHE A 87 3.49 52.12 13.32
CA PHE A 87 2.15 52.57 13.00
C PHE A 87 2.13 53.96 12.36
N ALA A 88 1.07 54.22 11.60
CA ALA A 88 0.76 55.47 10.94
C ALA A 88 -0.62 55.96 11.41
N LEU A 89 -0.68 57.24 11.81
CA LEU A 89 -1.87 57.89 12.35
C LEU A 89 -2.34 59.00 11.41
N SER A 90 -3.65 59.10 11.21
CA SER A 90 -4.25 60.24 10.53
C SER A 90 -5.65 60.53 11.05
N ILE A 91 -6.10 61.77 10.86
CA ILE A 91 -7.52 62.06 10.82
C ILE A 91 -7.96 61.98 9.36
N ASP A 92 -9.11 61.36 9.11
CA ASP A 92 -9.72 61.25 7.78
C ASP A 92 -10.14 62.64 7.28
N GLN A 93 -9.18 63.37 6.69
CA GLN A 93 -9.35 64.69 6.12
C GLN A 93 -8.35 64.91 4.98
N VAL A 94 -8.64 65.89 4.13
CA VAL A 94 -7.70 66.32 3.10
C VAL A 94 -6.52 67.04 3.76
N ASN A 95 -5.30 66.78 3.28
CA ASN A 95 -4.07 67.47 3.69
C ASN A 95 -3.79 67.44 5.20
N PHE A 96 -4.05 66.32 5.88
CA PHE A 96 -3.82 66.17 7.32
C PHE A 96 -2.40 66.56 7.77
N THR A 97 -1.36 66.20 7.02
CA THR A 97 0.04 66.48 7.39
C THR A 97 0.43 67.96 7.25
N THR A 98 -0.27 68.76 6.44
CA THR A 98 0.10 70.16 6.18
C THR A 98 -0.92 71.15 6.75
N ASN A 99 -2.21 70.84 6.63
CA ASN A 99 -3.34 71.67 7.07
C ASN A 99 -4.40 70.89 7.90
N PRO A 100 -4.04 70.39 9.10
CA PRO A 100 -4.93 69.62 9.97
C PRO A 100 -6.00 70.46 10.68
N TYR A 101 -7.15 69.85 10.94
CA TYR A 101 -8.17 70.34 11.87
C TYR A 101 -7.82 69.99 13.33
N PHE A 102 -7.10 68.89 13.55
CA PHE A 102 -6.78 68.34 14.86
C PHE A 102 -5.31 67.96 14.98
N ASN A 103 -4.79 68.02 16.20
CA ASN A 103 -3.48 67.50 16.55
C ASN A 103 -3.62 66.09 17.17
N ILE A 104 -2.69 65.19 16.83
CA ILE A 104 -2.58 63.85 17.42
C ILE A 104 -1.32 63.82 18.28
N THR A 105 -1.48 63.69 19.59
CA THR A 105 -0.36 63.58 20.53
C THR A 105 -0.18 62.13 20.98
N VAL A 106 1.05 61.63 20.91
CA VAL A 106 1.43 60.28 21.33
C VAL A 106 2.29 60.37 22.59
N GLU A 107 1.86 59.71 23.66
CA GLU A 107 2.53 59.77 24.96
C GLU A 107 2.81 58.36 25.48
N GLN A 108 4.04 58.09 25.91
CA GLN A 108 4.36 56.95 26.76
C GLN A 108 3.99 57.32 28.20
N LYS A 109 3.09 56.55 28.81
CA LYS A 109 2.74 56.66 30.22
C LYS A 109 3.44 55.55 31.00
N ILE A 110 4.01 55.92 32.14
CA ILE A 110 4.66 55.01 33.09
C ILE A 110 4.06 55.30 34.46
N TYR A 111 3.29 54.35 34.98
CA TYR A 111 2.70 54.42 36.31
C TYR A 111 3.44 53.44 37.22
N LEU A 112 4.02 53.97 38.30
CA LEU A 112 4.70 53.19 39.33
C LEU A 112 3.88 53.25 40.60
N ARG A 113 3.44 52.09 41.09
CA ARG A 113 2.66 51.94 42.30
C ARG A 113 3.58 51.50 43.43
N ASN A 114 3.75 52.37 44.42
CA ASN A 114 4.55 52.03 45.61
C ASN A 114 3.78 51.05 46.52
N ALA A 115 4.49 50.37 47.42
CA ALA A 115 3.89 49.47 48.43
C ALA A 115 2.79 50.14 49.29
N ASN A 116 2.84 51.47 49.44
CA ASN A 116 1.86 52.26 50.18
C ASN A 116 0.58 52.59 49.37
N GLY A 117 0.47 52.09 48.13
CA GLY A 117 -0.67 52.31 47.23
C GLY A 117 -0.65 53.63 46.44
N THR A 118 0.32 54.53 46.70
CA THR A 118 0.50 55.78 45.95
C THR A 118 1.02 55.53 44.54
N LEU A 119 0.48 56.29 43.57
CA LEU A 119 0.82 56.18 42.15
C LEU A 119 1.68 57.36 41.71
N ILE A 120 2.91 57.09 41.29
CA ILE A 120 3.78 58.04 40.60
C ILE A 120 3.51 57.92 39.10
N LYS A 121 3.20 59.03 38.44
CA LYS A 121 2.88 59.06 37.01
C LYS A 121 3.92 59.85 36.26
N GLN A 122 4.62 59.20 35.33
CA GLN A 122 5.53 59.82 34.39
C GLN A 122 4.91 59.81 32.99
N THR A 123 5.16 60.87 32.23
CA THR A 123 4.73 61.02 30.84
C THR A 123 5.92 61.41 30.00
N ILE A 124 6.12 60.71 28.90
CA ILE A 124 7.14 61.02 27.90
C ILE A 124 6.41 61.23 26.57
N GLU A 125 6.58 62.39 25.97
CA GLU A 125 5.99 62.70 24.66
C GLU A 125 6.84 62.08 23.55
N ILE A 126 6.18 61.41 22.60
CA ILE A 126 6.82 60.75 21.47
C ILE A 126 6.69 61.65 20.25
N PRO A 127 7.80 62.13 19.67
CA PRO A 127 7.75 63.00 18.50
C PRO A 127 7.28 62.22 17.28
N MET A 128 6.41 62.88 16.49
CA MET A 128 5.82 62.33 15.26
C MET A 128 6.38 63.06 14.04
N GLN A 129 6.45 62.36 12.91
CA GLN A 129 6.89 62.88 11.61
C GLN A 129 6.04 62.29 10.49
N PRO A 130 5.95 62.92 9.30
CA PRO A 130 5.31 62.29 8.14
C PRO A 130 5.92 60.93 7.82
N CYS A 131 5.08 59.95 7.47
CA CYS A 131 5.56 58.62 7.11
C CYS A 131 6.31 58.63 5.76
N THR A 132 7.39 57.84 5.67
CA THR A 132 8.21 57.72 4.47
C THR A 132 8.21 56.28 3.96
N LEU A 133 8.27 56.11 2.63
CA LEU A 133 8.26 54.79 1.98
C LEU A 133 9.43 53.91 2.42
N GLU A 134 10.64 54.48 2.48
CA GLU A 134 11.88 53.78 2.85
C GLU A 134 11.74 53.00 4.16
N ARG A 135 11.10 53.61 5.16
CA ARG A 135 10.96 53.01 6.49
C ARG A 135 10.08 51.77 6.47
N PHE A 136 8.96 51.81 5.74
CA PHE A 136 8.11 50.63 5.58
C PHE A 136 8.76 49.58 4.68
N ASN A 137 9.39 50.00 3.57
CA ASN A 137 10.10 49.07 2.69
C ASN A 137 11.19 48.29 3.43
N ASN A 138 11.94 48.93 4.34
CA ASN A 138 12.97 48.24 5.14
C ASN A 138 12.40 47.08 5.99
N ILE A 139 11.13 47.16 6.39
CA ILE A 139 10.46 46.12 7.19
C ILE A 139 9.96 44.99 6.28
N PHE A 140 9.31 45.32 5.17
CA PHE A 140 8.74 44.34 4.25
C PHE A 140 9.78 43.64 3.37
N LEU A 141 10.90 44.29 3.04
CA LEU A 141 12.01 43.70 2.29
C LEU A 141 12.67 42.54 3.04
N GLN A 142 12.64 42.53 4.38
CA GLN A 142 13.10 41.39 5.17
C GLN A 142 12.29 40.11 4.87
N GLN A 143 11.07 40.25 4.33
CA GLN A 143 10.20 39.15 3.88
C GLN A 143 10.16 39.02 2.35
N GLY A 144 11.02 39.73 1.62
CA GLY A 144 11.07 39.71 0.16
C GLY A 144 9.88 40.40 -0.52
N LEU A 145 9.19 41.31 0.17
CA LEU A 145 8.03 42.03 -0.36
C LEU A 145 8.36 43.50 -0.67
N ASP A 146 7.93 43.98 -1.85
CA ASP A 146 7.95 45.40 -2.19
C ASP A 146 6.65 46.07 -1.74
N PHE A 147 6.75 47.06 -0.86
CA PHE A 147 5.61 47.74 -0.25
C PHE A 147 5.23 49.06 -0.96
N THR A 148 5.90 49.39 -2.07
CA THR A 148 5.72 50.66 -2.79
C THR A 148 4.29 50.90 -3.27
N ASP A 149 3.67 49.91 -3.91
CA ASP A 149 2.31 50.04 -4.44
C ASP A 149 1.28 50.21 -3.33
N GLN A 150 1.41 49.42 -2.26
CA GLN A 150 0.49 49.46 -1.13
C GLN A 150 0.63 50.77 -0.33
N PHE A 151 1.86 51.27 -0.14
CA PHE A 151 2.11 52.56 0.51
C PHE A 151 1.41 53.72 -0.23
N ASN A 152 1.49 53.73 -1.55
CA ASN A 152 0.85 54.74 -2.40
C ASN A 152 -0.68 54.59 -2.42
N PHE A 153 -1.18 53.36 -2.56
CA PHE A 153 -2.61 53.05 -2.56
C PHE A 153 -3.29 53.48 -1.25
N LEU A 154 -2.65 53.18 -0.12
CA LEU A 154 -3.13 53.54 1.21
C LEU A 154 -2.92 55.03 1.55
N GLY A 155 -2.20 55.78 0.71
CA GLY A 155 -1.91 57.20 0.93
C GLY A 155 -1.10 57.47 2.20
N MET A 156 -0.21 56.54 2.59
CA MET A 156 0.51 56.59 3.85
C MET A 156 1.45 57.79 3.96
N ASN A 157 1.88 58.37 2.84
CA ASN A 157 2.63 59.64 2.81
C ASN A 157 1.86 60.83 3.41
N LYS A 158 0.53 60.72 3.58
CA LYS A 158 -0.34 61.73 4.20
C LYS A 158 -0.64 61.42 5.68
N MET A 159 0.06 60.46 6.28
CA MET A 159 -0.10 60.05 7.68
C MET A 159 1.15 60.39 8.51
N LEU A 160 1.03 60.28 9.83
CA LEU A 160 2.10 60.53 10.79
C LEU A 160 2.59 59.23 11.41
N CYS A 161 3.91 59.06 11.43
CA CYS A 161 4.61 57.95 12.04
C CYS A 161 5.47 58.45 13.20
N PRO A 162 5.79 57.61 14.19
CA PRO A 162 6.78 57.95 15.20
C PRO A 162 8.15 58.29 14.58
N LYS A 163 8.94 59.13 15.25
CA LYS A 163 10.33 59.40 14.87
C LYS A 163 11.13 58.09 14.74
N SER A 164 12.11 58.07 13.86
CA SER A 164 13.02 56.93 13.68
C SER A 164 13.71 56.53 14.99
N ASN A 165 13.99 55.22 15.12
CA ASN A 165 14.55 54.56 16.29
C ASN A 165 13.72 54.78 17.57
N PHE A 166 12.40 54.74 17.45
CA PHE A 166 11.52 54.77 18.61
C PHE A 166 11.52 53.41 19.35
N THR A 167 11.24 53.46 20.64
CA THR A 167 10.99 52.28 21.46
C THR A 167 9.79 52.56 22.34
N PHE A 168 8.74 51.74 22.20
CA PHE A 168 7.60 51.77 23.09
C PHE A 168 7.69 50.62 24.07
N GLN A 169 7.34 50.90 25.32
CA GLN A 169 7.37 49.93 26.40
C GLN A 169 5.96 49.71 26.91
N MET A 170 5.51 48.46 26.87
CA MET A 170 4.22 48.05 27.43
C MET A 170 4.46 46.96 28.48
N GLU A 171 3.96 47.15 29.67
CA GLU A 171 4.26 46.28 30.82
C GLU A 171 3.10 46.37 31.81
N GLY A 172 2.76 45.24 32.42
CA GLY A 172 1.79 45.18 33.50
C GLY A 172 0.34 45.46 33.08
N THR A 173 -0.55 45.39 34.07
CA THR A 173 -1.94 45.84 34.02
C THR A 173 -2.14 47.03 34.95
N TYR A 174 -3.35 47.61 34.99
CA TYR A 174 -3.65 48.74 35.88
C TYR A 174 -3.39 48.45 37.38
N SER A 175 -3.49 47.18 37.77
CA SER A 175 -3.21 46.68 39.12
C SER A 175 -1.74 46.36 39.41
N SER A 176 -0.89 46.31 38.38
CA SER A 176 0.54 45.99 38.53
C SER A 176 1.31 47.06 39.30
N GLU A 177 2.48 46.67 39.80
CA GLU A 177 3.47 47.59 40.38
C GLU A 177 3.96 48.58 39.33
N THR A 178 4.35 48.07 38.17
CA THR A 178 4.74 48.86 37.00
C THR A 178 3.69 48.71 35.91
N PHE A 179 3.09 49.81 35.49
CA PHE A 179 2.14 49.83 34.39
C PHE A 179 2.59 50.83 33.32
N LYS A 180 3.03 50.30 32.17
CA LYS A 180 3.51 51.07 31.02
C LYS A 180 2.56 50.87 29.83
N PHE A 181 2.16 51.97 29.20
CA PHE A 181 1.26 51.94 28.04
C PHE A 181 1.42 53.20 27.18
N ILE A 182 1.02 53.12 25.91
CA ILE A 182 0.97 54.28 25.03
C ILE A 182 -0.43 54.88 25.04
N LYS A 183 -0.51 56.21 25.09
CA LYS A 183 -1.74 56.97 25.00
C LYS A 183 -1.70 57.87 23.77
N LEU A 184 -2.62 57.65 22.85
CA LEU A 184 -2.91 58.53 21.73
C LEU A 184 -4.05 59.46 22.13
N THR A 185 -3.92 60.76 21.85
CA THR A 185 -4.96 61.74 22.15
C THR A 185 -5.16 62.68 20.97
N VAL A 186 -6.41 62.88 20.58
CA VAL A 186 -6.82 63.85 19.55
C VAL A 186 -7.34 65.11 20.23
N LYS A 187 -6.73 66.25 19.91
CA LYS A 187 -7.10 67.58 20.42
C LYS A 187 -7.24 68.57 19.27
N ASP A 188 -7.76 69.76 19.54
CA ASP A 188 -7.73 70.82 18.53
C ASP A 188 -6.31 71.16 18.09
N CYS A 189 -6.18 71.45 16.79
CA CYS A 189 -4.91 71.91 16.25
C CYS A 189 -4.58 73.28 16.84
N LYS A 190 -3.34 73.42 17.35
CA LYS A 190 -2.77 74.70 17.78
C LYS A 190 -1.52 74.94 16.98
N THR A 191 -1.42 76.09 16.30
CA THR A 191 -0.21 76.47 15.57
C THR A 191 0.90 76.70 16.59
N LEU A 192 1.88 75.81 16.61
CA LEU A 192 3.00 75.90 17.54
C LEU A 192 4.01 76.92 16.99
N ASN A 193 4.32 77.93 17.81
CA ASN A 193 5.47 78.79 17.54
C ASN A 193 6.73 77.95 17.79
N GLN A 194 7.36 77.51 16.70
CA GLN A 194 8.67 76.83 16.59
C GLN A 194 9.32 76.45 17.94
N THR A 195 8.92 75.32 18.52
CA THR A 195 9.71 74.65 19.55
C THR A 195 10.57 73.58 18.87
N ASN A 196 11.88 73.63 19.09
CA ASN A 196 12.96 72.91 18.37
C ASN A 196 12.86 71.37 18.29
N ASN A 197 11.86 70.71 18.89
CA ASN A 197 11.79 69.26 18.98
C ASN A 197 10.63 68.60 18.19
N SER A 198 9.71 69.37 17.57
CA SER A 198 8.64 68.77 16.76
C SER A 198 9.07 68.62 15.30
N LEU A 199 9.16 67.38 14.80
CA LEU A 199 9.44 67.07 13.39
C LEU A 199 8.24 67.29 12.47
N TRP A 200 7.04 67.36 13.05
CA TRP A 200 5.81 67.74 12.36
C TRP A 200 5.36 69.12 12.84
N ASN A 201 5.33 70.09 11.92
CA ASN A 201 4.94 71.47 12.22
C ASN A 201 3.90 71.96 11.21
N PRO A 202 2.63 71.56 11.36
CA PRO A 202 1.56 71.93 10.44
C PRO A 202 1.05 73.36 10.69
N THR A 203 0.44 73.96 9.66
CA THR A 203 -0.36 75.17 9.83
C THR A 203 -1.82 74.77 10.02
N CYS A 204 -2.45 75.15 11.12
CA CYS A 204 -3.81 74.70 11.42
C CYS A 204 -4.85 75.32 10.49
N SER A 205 -5.85 74.53 10.11
CA SER A 205 -6.97 75.01 9.29
C SER A 205 -7.92 75.91 10.09
N SER A 206 -8.69 76.74 9.37
CA SER A 206 -9.67 77.64 9.99
C SER A 206 -10.84 76.90 10.62
N ALA A 207 -11.39 77.45 11.70
CA ALA A 207 -12.58 76.90 12.36
C ALA A 207 -13.80 76.82 11.42
N ALA A 208 -13.89 77.72 10.42
CA ALA A 208 -14.97 77.72 9.42
C ALA A 208 -14.88 76.51 8.47
N GLU A 209 -13.68 76.13 8.03
CA GLU A 209 -13.46 74.94 7.21
C GLU A 209 -13.77 73.65 7.98
N LYS A 210 -13.34 73.58 9.25
CA LYS A 210 -13.67 72.47 10.15
C LYS A 210 -15.19 72.32 10.32
N ALA A 211 -15.90 73.42 10.53
CA ALA A 211 -17.36 73.43 10.65
C ALA A 211 -18.05 73.01 9.33
N LYS A 212 -17.54 73.46 8.18
CA LYS A 212 -18.03 73.05 6.86
C LYS A 212 -17.84 71.55 6.62
N TYR A 213 -16.68 71.00 6.95
CA TYR A 213 -16.43 69.56 6.85
C TYR A 213 -17.38 68.76 7.75
N LEU A 214 -17.58 69.22 8.99
CA LEU A 214 -18.48 68.56 9.93
C LEU A 214 -19.94 68.60 9.44
N ALA A 215 -20.37 69.70 8.81
CA ALA A 215 -21.70 69.81 8.24
C ALA A 215 -21.92 68.84 7.05
N SER A 216 -20.88 68.55 6.25
CA SER A 216 -20.98 67.63 5.12
C SER A 216 -20.80 66.16 5.48
N ASN A 217 -19.93 65.85 6.46
CA ASN A 217 -19.51 64.47 6.77
C ASN A 217 -20.03 63.95 8.13
N ALA A 218 -20.69 64.80 8.92
CA ALA A 218 -21.27 64.52 10.25
C ALA A 218 -20.28 64.14 11.38
N GLN A 219 -19.11 63.60 11.07
CA GLN A 219 -18.12 63.15 12.04
C GLN A 219 -16.70 63.19 11.47
N PHE A 220 -15.71 63.05 12.34
CA PHE A 220 -14.32 62.80 11.98
C PHE A 220 -13.91 61.38 12.38
N LYS A 221 -12.90 60.82 11.72
CA LYS A 221 -12.38 59.49 12.02
C LYS A 221 -10.89 59.57 12.30
N LEU A 222 -10.46 59.08 13.46
CA LEU A 222 -9.07 58.74 13.73
C LEU A 222 -8.77 57.40 13.09
N GLN A 223 -7.81 57.34 12.16
CA GLN A 223 -7.34 56.13 11.50
C GLN A 223 -5.98 55.74 12.07
N ILE A 224 -5.82 54.44 12.35
CA ILE A 224 -4.55 53.88 12.83
C ILE A 224 -4.22 52.71 11.92
N PHE A 225 -3.20 52.88 11.09
CA PHE A 225 -2.62 51.78 10.31
C PHE A 225 -1.42 51.28 11.06
N GLN A 226 -1.29 49.97 11.25
CA GLN A 226 -0.18 49.41 12.00
C GLN A 226 0.34 48.15 11.34
N ILE A 227 1.61 47.90 11.57
CA ILE A 227 2.21 46.61 11.27
C ILE A 227 1.69 45.60 12.28
N ASN A 228 1.23 44.46 11.78
CA ASN A 228 0.80 43.33 12.57
C ASN A 228 1.37 42.05 11.97
N THR A 229 1.49 41.00 12.79
CA THR A 229 2.04 39.71 12.36
C THR A 229 0.97 38.64 12.48
N VAL A 230 0.83 37.81 11.45
CA VAL A 230 0.07 36.56 11.51
C VAL A 230 1.04 35.39 11.63
N VAL A 231 0.77 34.51 12.58
CA VAL A 231 1.55 33.31 12.82
C VAL A 231 0.76 32.10 12.35
N ASN A 232 1.32 31.34 11.41
CA ASN A 232 0.81 30.06 10.93
C ASN A 232 1.81 28.94 11.30
N PRO A 233 1.63 28.29 12.46
CA PRO A 233 2.58 27.30 12.97
C PRO A 233 2.78 26.07 12.08
N LEU A 234 1.82 25.75 11.21
CA LEU A 234 1.86 24.55 10.35
C LEU A 234 2.76 24.72 9.12
N LYS A 235 3.06 25.96 8.72
CA LYS A 235 3.95 26.19 7.57
C LYS A 235 5.39 25.81 7.95
N PRO A 236 6.11 24.97 7.16
CA PRO A 236 7.50 24.58 7.40
C PRO A 236 8.49 25.74 7.43
N ASN A 237 8.38 26.62 6.44
CA ASN A 237 9.16 27.84 6.32
C ASN A 237 8.21 29.04 6.41
N ASP A 238 8.73 30.19 6.82
CA ASP A 238 7.97 31.45 6.89
C ASP A 238 6.65 31.31 7.65
N TYR A 239 6.72 30.69 8.83
CA TYR A 239 5.57 30.48 9.72
C TYR A 239 5.00 31.79 10.29
N LYS A 240 5.65 32.94 10.03
CA LYS A 240 5.17 34.27 10.37
C LYS A 240 5.17 35.14 9.12
N SER A 241 4.14 35.96 8.96
CA SER A 241 4.08 36.96 7.89
C SER A 241 3.56 38.28 8.43
N ILE A 242 4.19 39.36 8.00
CA ILE A 242 3.85 40.72 8.41
C ILE A 242 2.85 41.30 7.42
N TYR A 243 1.90 42.10 7.90
CA TYR A 243 0.93 42.82 7.08
C TYR A 243 0.56 44.17 7.71
N ILE A 244 -0.04 45.06 6.92
CA ILE A 244 -0.63 46.29 7.43
C ILE A 244 -2.09 46.04 7.80
N ASP A 245 -2.38 46.24 9.07
CA ASP A 245 -3.71 46.29 9.64
C ASP A 245 -4.25 47.72 9.51
N SER A 246 -5.28 47.89 8.67
CA SER A 246 -5.88 49.18 8.34
C SER A 246 -7.33 49.32 8.83
N ASP A 247 -7.84 48.33 9.55
CA ASP A 247 -9.25 48.26 9.99
C ASP A 247 -9.51 49.04 11.29
N MET A 248 -8.47 49.60 11.92
CA MET A 248 -8.59 50.29 13.19
C MET A 248 -8.90 51.79 13.00
N TYR A 249 -10.18 52.15 13.17
CA TYR A 249 -10.63 53.54 13.14
C TYR A 249 -11.64 53.87 14.25
N PHE A 250 -11.59 55.11 14.73
CA PHE A 250 -12.46 55.61 15.81
C PHE A 250 -13.14 56.91 15.39
N SER A 251 -14.48 56.90 15.35
CA SER A 251 -15.26 58.05 14.89
C SER A 251 -15.69 58.95 16.05
N PHE A 252 -15.41 60.25 15.96
CA PHE A 252 -15.72 61.22 17.01
C PHE A 252 -16.38 62.48 16.43
N VAL A 253 -17.09 63.21 17.29
CA VAL A 253 -17.72 64.49 16.96
C VAL A 253 -17.31 65.52 18.01
N PRO A 254 -16.52 66.55 17.65
CA PRO A 254 -16.07 67.56 18.61
C PRO A 254 -17.20 68.12 19.45
N PHE A 255 -16.97 68.22 20.77
CA PHE A 255 -17.92 68.73 21.77
C PHE A 255 -19.24 67.96 21.92
N LYS A 256 -19.48 66.88 21.15
CA LYS A 256 -20.72 66.10 21.20
C LYS A 256 -20.51 64.63 21.52
N LEU A 257 -19.49 64.01 20.94
CA LEU A 257 -19.18 62.60 21.11
C LEU A 257 -17.67 62.39 21.16
N ALA A 258 -17.17 61.97 22.31
CA ALA A 258 -15.79 61.57 22.48
C ALA A 258 -15.66 60.03 22.39
N ARG A 259 -14.51 59.55 21.89
CA ARG A 259 -14.18 58.12 21.84
C ARG A 259 -13.05 57.77 22.77
N LEU A 260 -13.22 56.71 23.55
CA LEU A 260 -12.17 56.12 24.35
C LEU A 260 -12.01 54.67 23.92
N ALA A 261 -10.78 54.23 23.63
CA ALA A 261 -10.52 52.86 23.24
C ALA A 261 -9.30 52.29 23.97
N ASN A 262 -9.36 51.01 24.31
CA ASN A 262 -8.22 50.22 24.77
C ASN A 262 -7.92 49.18 23.69
N VAL A 263 -6.70 49.20 23.17
CA VAL A 263 -6.18 48.25 22.19
C VAL A 263 -5.11 47.42 22.89
N TYR A 264 -5.20 46.10 22.79
CA TYR A 264 -4.33 45.17 23.49
C TYR A 264 -3.41 44.43 22.52
N TYR A 265 -2.12 44.36 22.87
CA TYR A 265 -1.12 43.60 22.11
C TYR A 265 -0.73 42.35 22.87
N ARG A 266 -0.83 41.20 22.22
CA ARG A 266 -0.45 39.90 22.77
C ARG A 266 0.99 39.58 22.42
N GLN A 267 1.68 38.91 23.34
CA GLN A 267 2.97 38.31 23.08
C GLN A 267 2.75 36.86 22.68
N PHE A 268 3.32 36.49 21.55
CA PHE A 268 3.42 35.11 21.10
C PHE A 268 4.85 34.66 21.41
N ILE A 269 4.99 33.53 22.08
CA ILE A 269 6.28 32.90 22.36
C ILE A 269 6.34 31.65 21.51
N VAL A 270 7.10 31.69 20.43
CA VAL A 270 7.25 30.56 19.52
C VAL A 270 8.52 29.80 19.92
N ASN A 271 8.34 28.59 20.43
CA ASN A 271 9.41 27.65 20.71
C ASN A 271 9.49 26.70 19.52
N ASN A 272 10.48 26.89 18.66
CA ASN A 272 10.63 26.16 17.41
C ASN A 272 11.78 25.16 17.52
N ASP A 273 11.44 23.89 17.64
CA ASP A 273 12.40 22.78 17.69
C ASP A 273 12.86 22.39 16.28
N GLN A 274 14.09 22.77 15.95
CA GLN A 274 14.73 22.57 14.64
C GLN A 274 15.26 21.15 14.44
N SER A 275 15.27 20.32 15.48
CA SER A 275 15.88 19.00 15.41
C SER A 275 14.97 17.99 14.69
N ILE A 276 15.58 17.05 13.96
CA ILE A 276 14.92 15.87 13.36
C ILE A 276 15.24 14.58 14.15
N MET A 277 16.25 14.67 15.01
CA MET A 277 16.68 13.63 15.93
C MET A 277 15.95 13.79 17.28
N PRO A 278 16.01 12.78 18.17
CA PRO A 278 15.32 12.83 19.47
C PRO A 278 15.82 13.92 20.44
N TYR A 279 16.96 14.54 20.16
CA TYR A 279 17.54 15.60 20.98
C TYR A 279 17.01 16.95 20.52
N GLU A 280 16.41 17.70 21.44
CA GLU A 280 15.75 18.98 21.16
C GLU A 280 16.75 20.09 20.84
N ASP A 281 16.41 20.93 19.86
CA ASP A 281 17.15 22.14 19.48
C ASP A 281 16.15 23.29 19.33
N ILE A 282 15.83 23.95 20.45
CA ILE A 282 14.72 24.89 20.54
C ILE A 282 15.23 26.31 20.32
N GLU A 283 14.77 26.92 19.22
CA GLU A 283 14.90 28.35 18.97
C GLU A 283 13.65 29.07 19.49
N GLN A 284 13.83 30.00 20.42
CA GLN A 284 12.73 30.78 20.98
C GLN A 284 12.65 32.16 20.32
N GLU A 285 11.45 32.54 19.88
CA GLU A 285 11.16 33.87 19.34
C GLU A 285 9.95 34.50 20.04
N LYS A 286 10.04 35.81 20.34
CA LYS A 286 8.91 36.60 20.85
C LYS A 286 8.33 37.47 19.73
N ILE A 287 7.05 37.30 19.43
CA ILE A 287 6.34 38.00 18.37
C ILE A 287 5.19 38.83 18.97
N ILE A 288 4.98 40.04 18.46
CA ILE A 288 3.87 40.90 18.87
C ILE A 288 2.71 40.70 17.89
N VAL A 289 1.54 40.38 18.42
CA VAL A 289 0.34 40.09 17.62
C VAL A 289 -0.86 40.83 18.21
N ARG A 290 -1.68 41.41 17.33
CA ARG A 290 -3.02 41.90 17.66
C ARG A 290 -4.06 41.03 16.96
N LYS A 291 -5.03 40.48 17.70
CA LYS A 291 -6.22 39.84 17.11
C LYS A 291 -7.34 40.86 16.92
N ALA A 292 -8.30 40.57 16.06
CA ALA A 292 -9.42 41.47 15.78
C ALA A 292 -10.24 41.77 17.05
N GLU A 293 -10.37 40.80 17.96
CA GLU A 293 -11.06 40.96 19.25
C GLU A 293 -10.27 41.74 20.33
N ASP A 294 -9.01 42.09 20.08
CA ASP A 294 -8.13 42.72 21.08
C ASP A 294 -8.33 44.24 21.19
N PHE A 295 -9.58 44.72 21.14
CA PHE A 295 -9.90 46.10 21.49
C PHE A 295 -11.24 46.22 22.21
N ARG A 296 -11.37 47.30 22.99
CA ARG A 296 -12.62 47.69 23.66
C ARG A 296 -12.79 49.19 23.54
N ASP A 297 -13.89 49.66 22.99
CA ASP A 297 -14.20 51.08 22.90
C ASP A 297 -15.40 51.49 23.77
N LEU A 298 -15.44 52.78 24.07
CA LEU A 298 -16.48 53.45 24.82
C LEU A 298 -16.76 54.78 24.12
N THR A 299 -18.05 55.13 24.02
CA THR A 299 -18.48 56.46 23.58
C THR A 299 -18.89 57.26 24.80
N GLU A 300 -18.32 58.45 24.94
CA GLU A 300 -18.71 59.41 25.97
C GLU A 300 -19.43 60.60 25.32
N LEU A 301 -20.41 61.15 26.03
CA LEU A 301 -21.07 62.39 25.61
C LEU A 301 -20.09 63.54 25.79
N GLY A 302 -19.89 64.29 24.71
CA GLY A 302 -19.03 65.47 24.71
C GLY A 302 -19.67 66.64 25.45
N ARG A 303 -18.81 67.51 25.96
CA ARG A 303 -19.14 68.78 26.61
C ARG A 303 -18.38 69.90 25.90
N ASP A 304 -18.90 71.13 26.01
CA ASP A 304 -18.27 72.31 25.41
C ASP A 304 -16.88 72.62 25.99
N THR A 305 -16.56 72.09 27.17
CA THR A 305 -15.25 72.24 27.84
C THR A 305 -14.27 71.11 27.53
N ASP A 306 -14.65 70.12 26.72
CA ASP A 306 -13.79 68.98 26.46
C ASP A 306 -12.68 69.34 25.45
N ASP A 307 -11.43 69.14 25.86
CA ASP A 307 -10.25 69.38 25.01
C ASP A 307 -9.77 68.12 24.28
N ASN A 308 -10.33 66.95 24.60
CA ASN A 308 -9.94 65.66 24.03
C ASN A 308 -11.15 65.02 23.33
N TYR A 309 -11.00 64.71 22.04
CA TYR A 309 -12.09 64.17 21.24
C TYR A 309 -11.99 62.66 21.00
N ALA A 310 -10.78 62.13 20.96
CA ALA A 310 -10.53 60.70 20.90
C ALA A 310 -9.29 60.35 21.72
N ILE A 311 -9.36 59.27 22.50
CA ILE A 311 -8.28 58.74 23.32
C ILE A 311 -8.15 57.25 23.05
N VAL A 312 -6.98 56.80 22.63
CA VAL A 312 -6.70 55.38 22.40
C VAL A 312 -5.53 54.97 23.29
N TYR A 313 -5.73 53.92 24.08
CA TYR A 313 -4.71 53.34 24.95
C TYR A 313 -4.19 52.06 24.31
N LEU A 314 -2.92 52.03 23.92
CA LEU A 314 -2.23 50.82 23.46
C LEU A 314 -1.58 50.16 24.67
N ARG A 315 -1.96 48.91 24.97
CA ARG A 315 -1.60 48.22 26.21
C ARG A 315 -1.08 46.81 25.94
N ARG A 316 -0.25 46.31 26.85
CA ARG A 316 0.08 44.88 26.91
C ARG A 316 -1.17 44.09 27.31
N SER A 317 -1.50 43.07 26.53
CA SER A 317 -2.55 42.10 26.89
C SER A 317 -2.10 41.27 28.10
N PRO A 318 -3.01 40.90 29.02
CA PRO A 318 -2.67 39.96 30.10
C PRO A 318 -2.49 38.52 29.59
N PHE A 319 -2.85 38.25 28.33
CA PHE A 319 -2.69 36.93 27.72
C PHE A 319 -1.38 36.82 26.94
N THR A 320 -0.72 35.67 27.07
CA THR A 320 0.46 35.26 26.30
C THR A 320 0.19 33.92 25.65
N GLU A 321 0.47 33.80 24.36
CA GLU A 321 0.25 32.57 23.60
C GLU A 321 1.59 31.90 23.34
N THR A 322 1.81 30.73 23.91
CA THR A 322 3.01 29.93 23.69
C THR A 322 2.71 28.90 22.61
N ILE A 323 3.56 28.84 21.59
CA ILE A 323 3.42 27.93 20.45
C ILE A 323 4.67 27.04 20.43
N ASN A 324 4.48 25.76 20.71
CA ASN A 324 5.54 24.76 20.64
C ASN A 324 5.46 24.08 19.28
N ARG A 325 6.46 24.30 18.44
CA ARG A 325 6.52 23.82 17.07
C ARG A 325 7.68 22.86 16.92
N LYS A 326 7.47 21.71 16.29
CA LYS A 326 8.52 20.70 16.06
C LYS A 326 8.38 20.08 14.68
N TYR A 327 9.51 19.78 14.05
CA TYR A 327 9.52 18.95 12.85
C TYR A 327 9.28 17.49 13.20
N GLN A 328 8.77 16.72 12.24
CA GLN A 328 8.65 15.27 12.36
C GLN A 328 10.00 14.66 12.78
N LYS A 329 9.98 13.81 13.81
CA LYS A 329 11.18 13.14 14.31
C LYS A 329 11.43 11.82 13.60
N LEU A 330 12.68 11.37 13.61
CA LEU A 330 13.07 10.08 13.03
C LEU A 330 12.24 8.91 13.61
N GLY A 331 11.99 8.92 14.92
CA GLY A 331 11.17 7.90 15.58
C GLY A 331 9.72 7.88 15.09
N GLU A 332 9.14 9.05 14.85
CA GLU A 332 7.78 9.20 14.31
C GLU A 332 7.71 8.70 12.86
N LEU A 333 8.70 9.03 12.03
CA LEU A 333 8.83 8.52 10.67
C LEU A 333 8.95 6.98 10.65
N LEU A 334 9.84 6.41 11.46
CA LEU A 334 10.05 4.96 11.51
C LEU A 334 8.81 4.22 12.00
N SER A 335 8.09 4.79 12.98
CA SER A 335 6.81 4.27 13.46
C SER A 335 5.75 4.26 12.34
N TYR A 336 5.63 5.36 11.61
CA TYR A 336 4.71 5.49 10.48
C TYR A 336 5.03 4.49 9.34
N LEU A 337 6.29 4.44 8.89
CA LEU A 337 6.73 3.53 7.83
C LEU A 337 6.60 2.06 8.24
N GLY A 338 6.91 1.74 9.49
CA GLY A 338 6.76 0.40 10.06
C GLY A 338 5.30 -0.05 10.10
N GLY A 339 4.41 0.81 10.60
CA GLY A 339 2.97 0.55 10.64
C GLY A 339 2.39 0.35 9.24
N PHE A 340 2.76 1.21 8.29
CA PHE A 340 2.31 1.10 6.91
C PHE A 340 2.75 -0.21 6.25
N MET A 341 4.03 -0.61 6.43
CA MET A 341 4.54 -1.89 5.92
C MET A 341 3.74 -3.08 6.49
N GLN A 342 3.36 -3.05 7.77
CA GLN A 342 2.58 -4.11 8.39
C GLN A 342 1.18 -4.21 7.79
N ILE A 343 0.49 -3.09 7.57
CA ILE A 343 -0.83 -3.05 6.94
C ILE A 343 -0.76 -3.62 5.50
N MET A 344 0.23 -3.19 4.71
CA MET A 344 0.40 -3.70 3.34
C MET A 344 0.66 -5.22 3.33
N LYS A 345 1.51 -5.73 4.24
CA LYS A 345 1.75 -7.18 4.38
C LYS A 345 0.48 -7.95 4.72
N VAL A 346 -0.39 -7.40 5.56
CA VAL A 346 -1.67 -8.05 5.92
C VAL A 346 -2.62 -8.09 4.71
N ILE A 347 -2.83 -6.95 4.03
CA ILE A 347 -3.77 -6.86 2.90
C ILE A 347 -3.33 -7.76 1.74
N PHE A 348 -2.08 -7.60 1.28
CA PHE A 348 -1.59 -8.38 0.16
C PHE A 348 -1.32 -9.83 0.56
N GLY A 349 -0.82 -10.06 1.76
CA GLY A 349 -0.57 -11.41 2.28
C GLY A 349 -1.84 -12.23 2.38
N PHE A 350 -2.97 -11.63 2.78
CA PHE A 350 -4.26 -12.33 2.77
C PHE A 350 -4.66 -12.82 1.38
N VAL A 351 -4.57 -11.95 0.36
CA VAL A 351 -4.95 -12.28 -1.03
C VAL A 351 -3.99 -13.31 -1.63
N ILE A 352 -2.69 -13.11 -1.46
CA ILE A 352 -1.65 -13.99 -2.04
C ILE A 352 -1.64 -15.35 -1.35
N ALA A 353 -1.78 -15.40 -0.01
CA ALA A 353 -1.89 -16.67 0.71
C ALA A 353 -3.11 -17.48 0.23
N PHE A 354 -4.25 -16.81 0.01
CA PHE A 354 -5.44 -17.46 -0.51
C PHE A 354 -5.25 -18.00 -1.93
N TYR A 355 -4.59 -17.22 -2.79
CA TYR A 355 -4.22 -17.64 -4.14
C TYR A 355 -3.25 -18.83 -4.11
N ASN A 356 -2.17 -18.74 -3.34
CA ASN A 356 -1.14 -19.77 -3.21
C ASN A 356 -1.74 -21.07 -2.68
N ARG A 357 -2.62 -21.00 -1.68
CA ARG A 357 -3.36 -22.16 -1.16
C ARG A 357 -4.24 -22.80 -2.24
N THR A 358 -5.02 -22.01 -2.97
CA THR A 358 -5.92 -22.53 -4.01
C THR A 358 -5.13 -23.14 -5.17
N SER A 359 -4.04 -22.51 -5.59
CA SER A 359 -3.13 -23.01 -6.62
C SER A 359 -2.48 -24.33 -6.21
N MET A 360 -1.99 -24.41 -4.96
CA MET A 360 -1.43 -25.64 -4.40
C MET A 360 -2.44 -26.79 -4.43
N LEU A 361 -3.70 -26.53 -4.03
CA LEU A 361 -4.76 -27.54 -4.00
C LEU A 361 -5.14 -28.02 -5.40
N ILE A 362 -5.20 -27.12 -6.38
CA ILE A 362 -5.45 -27.48 -7.78
C ILE A 362 -4.29 -28.32 -8.33
N GLU A 363 -3.04 -27.94 -8.06
CA GLU A 363 -1.88 -28.72 -8.49
C GLU A 363 -1.87 -30.11 -7.87
N LEU A 364 -2.17 -30.21 -6.58
CA LEU A 364 -2.28 -31.49 -5.87
C LEU A 364 -3.42 -32.34 -6.44
N ALA A 365 -4.59 -31.76 -6.67
CA ALA A 365 -5.76 -32.45 -7.22
C ALA A 365 -5.49 -32.98 -8.64
N ASN A 366 -4.86 -32.18 -9.51
CA ASN A 366 -4.46 -32.61 -10.85
C ASN A 366 -3.37 -33.69 -10.85
N LYS A 367 -2.48 -33.68 -9.84
CA LYS A 367 -1.47 -34.73 -9.69
C LYS A 367 -2.09 -36.06 -9.22
N LEU A 368 -3.07 -36.00 -8.31
CA LEU A 368 -3.66 -37.17 -7.67
C LEU A 368 -4.84 -37.81 -8.44
N TYR A 369 -5.63 -37.02 -9.18
CA TYR A 369 -6.86 -37.50 -9.81
C TYR A 369 -7.02 -37.07 -11.26
N ASP A 370 -7.75 -37.87 -12.04
CA ASP A 370 -8.23 -37.51 -13.37
C ASP A 370 -9.73 -37.16 -13.32
N PHE A 371 -10.13 -36.12 -14.06
CA PHE A 371 -11.52 -35.62 -14.07
C PHE A 371 -12.22 -35.97 -15.40
N GLN A 372 -13.38 -36.62 -15.31
CA GLN A 372 -14.22 -36.96 -16.47
C GLN A 372 -15.65 -36.41 -16.29
N ASP A 373 -16.20 -35.84 -17.38
CA ASP A 373 -17.59 -35.35 -17.43
C ASP A 373 -18.48 -36.42 -18.09
N ASN A 374 -19.57 -36.82 -17.44
CA ASN A 374 -20.44 -37.95 -17.83
C ASN A 374 -21.15 -37.77 -19.19
N ASN A 375 -20.98 -36.63 -19.86
CA ASN A 375 -21.69 -36.31 -21.10
C ASN A 375 -21.15 -37.03 -22.36
N HIS A 376 -20.01 -37.72 -22.30
CA HIS A 376 -19.45 -38.44 -23.45
C HIS A 376 -19.80 -39.95 -23.53
N MET A 377 -20.51 -40.53 -22.56
CA MET A 377 -20.88 -41.96 -22.60
C MET A 377 -22.10 -42.29 -23.50
N LYS A 378 -22.81 -41.30 -24.05
CA LYS A 378 -24.03 -41.56 -24.83
C LYS A 378 -23.82 -41.90 -26.31
N GLN A 379 -22.59 -41.94 -26.83
CA GLN A 379 -22.36 -42.05 -28.29
C GLN A 379 -21.85 -43.40 -28.80
N TYR A 380 -21.68 -44.43 -27.97
CA TYR A 380 -21.08 -45.72 -28.41
C TYR A 380 -21.92 -46.99 -28.16
N HIS A 381 -23.19 -46.88 -27.76
CA HIS A 381 -24.12 -48.01 -27.84
C HIS A 381 -24.77 -48.09 -29.23
N THR A 382 -24.00 -48.50 -30.24
CA THR A 382 -24.56 -49.07 -31.47
C THR A 382 -23.62 -50.12 -32.02
N ILE A 383 -23.43 -51.20 -31.27
CA ILE A 383 -23.01 -52.48 -31.85
C ILE A 383 -24.07 -53.49 -31.44
N LYS A 384 -24.84 -53.93 -32.44
CA LYS A 384 -25.83 -55.02 -32.34
C LYS A 384 -25.12 -56.27 -31.85
N THR A 385 -25.46 -56.74 -30.65
CA THR A 385 -25.28 -58.14 -30.28
C THR A 385 -26.66 -58.78 -30.13
N LEU A 386 -26.84 -59.85 -30.90
CA LEU A 386 -28.04 -60.69 -30.97
C LEU A 386 -28.36 -61.27 -29.59
N LYS A 387 -29.64 -61.16 -29.23
CA LYS A 387 -30.25 -61.82 -28.07
C LYS A 387 -30.27 -63.32 -28.29
N TYR A 388 -29.62 -64.08 -27.41
CA TYR A 388 -30.13 -65.38 -26.99
C TYR A 388 -30.13 -65.40 -25.47
N THR A 389 -31.28 -65.77 -24.94
CA THR A 389 -31.71 -65.68 -23.54
C THR A 389 -31.10 -66.78 -22.68
N ASP A 390 -30.68 -66.40 -21.47
CA ASP A 390 -30.39 -67.28 -20.34
C ASP A 390 -31.60 -68.13 -19.95
N GLN A 391 -31.40 -69.44 -19.79
CA GLN A 391 -32.16 -70.24 -18.85
C GLN A 391 -31.30 -71.35 -18.23
N ILE A 392 -31.29 -71.34 -16.89
CA ILE A 392 -31.14 -72.46 -15.95
C ILE A 392 -29.73 -72.74 -15.38
N ALA A 393 -29.73 -72.77 -14.04
CA ALA A 393 -28.63 -73.06 -13.15
C ALA A 393 -28.51 -74.56 -12.79
N SER A 394 -27.27 -74.96 -12.44
CA SER A 394 -26.79 -76.16 -11.70
C SER A 394 -26.78 -77.52 -12.44
N PRO A 395 -26.04 -78.54 -11.95
CA PRO A 395 -24.63 -78.58 -11.50
C PRO A 395 -23.78 -79.67 -12.22
N ILE A 396 -22.45 -79.51 -12.20
CA ILE A 396 -21.34 -80.50 -12.35
C ILE A 396 -21.56 -81.74 -13.26
N GLU A 397 -20.81 -81.86 -14.37
CA GLU A 397 -20.03 -83.07 -14.68
C GLU A 397 -19.03 -82.91 -15.85
N LYS A 398 -18.07 -83.84 -15.89
CA LYS A 398 -16.82 -83.87 -16.66
C LYS A 398 -17.03 -84.08 -18.18
N GLN A 399 -16.01 -83.66 -18.94
CA GLN A 399 -15.37 -84.39 -20.06
C GLN A 399 -15.39 -83.70 -21.46
N GLU A 400 -14.18 -83.64 -22.01
CA GLU A 400 -13.72 -83.60 -23.41
C GLU A 400 -13.99 -82.40 -24.34
N CYS A 401 -12.88 -81.75 -24.69
CA CYS A 401 -12.67 -80.89 -25.84
C CYS A 401 -12.48 -81.76 -27.11
N ASN A 402 -13.16 -81.40 -28.21
CA ASN A 402 -12.73 -81.75 -29.57
C ASN A 402 -12.38 -80.47 -30.36
N PRO A 403 -11.37 -80.50 -31.23
CA PRO A 403 -10.89 -79.33 -31.95
C PRO A 403 -11.69 -79.11 -33.25
N ILE A 404 -11.94 -77.85 -33.61
CA ILE A 404 -12.31 -77.46 -34.98
C ILE A 404 -11.19 -76.58 -35.54
N ASN A 405 -10.78 -76.93 -36.77
CA ASN A 405 -9.69 -76.37 -37.56
C ASN A 405 -9.73 -74.84 -37.74
N PRO A 406 -8.56 -74.17 -37.87
CA PRO A 406 -8.50 -72.78 -38.27
C PRO A 406 -8.68 -72.61 -39.77
N LEU A 407 -9.53 -71.66 -40.16
CA LEU A 407 -9.61 -71.12 -41.51
C LEU A 407 -8.59 -69.99 -41.64
N ASN A 408 -7.67 -70.11 -42.61
CA ASN A 408 -6.78 -69.04 -43.04
C ASN A 408 -7.60 -67.87 -43.61
N THR A 409 -7.17 -66.63 -43.36
CA THR A 409 -7.16 -65.55 -44.38
C THR A 409 -6.16 -64.46 -43.97
N SER A 410 -5.58 -63.89 -45.03
CA SER A 410 -4.38 -63.10 -45.24
C SER A 410 -4.14 -61.82 -44.43
N GLN A 411 -2.83 -61.59 -44.31
CA GLN A 411 -2.08 -60.37 -44.05
C GLN A 411 -2.65 -59.09 -44.69
N GLU A 412 -2.61 -57.99 -43.94
CA GLU A 412 -2.02 -56.73 -44.42
C GLU A 412 -1.38 -55.95 -43.25
N LEU A 413 -0.27 -55.32 -43.58
CA LEU A 413 0.77 -54.80 -42.69
C LEU A 413 0.50 -53.32 -42.36
N TYR A 414 0.29 -52.93 -41.10
CA TYR A 414 0.26 -51.52 -40.68
C TYR A 414 1.27 -51.21 -39.58
N LYS A 415 2.25 -50.38 -39.94
CA LYS A 415 3.25 -49.75 -39.07
C LYS A 415 2.61 -48.48 -38.49
N VAL A 416 1.92 -48.59 -37.35
CA VAL A 416 1.31 -47.44 -36.67
C VAL A 416 2.40 -46.62 -35.96
N GLU A 417 2.39 -45.29 -36.08
CA GLU A 417 3.27 -44.37 -35.35
C GLU A 417 2.76 -44.14 -33.90
N TRP A 418 3.34 -44.88 -32.96
CA TRP A 418 2.99 -44.94 -31.54
C TRP A 418 3.15 -43.61 -30.78
N LYS A 419 4.03 -42.72 -31.26
CA LYS A 419 4.27 -41.39 -30.67
C LYS A 419 3.02 -40.49 -30.72
N GLN A 420 2.15 -40.67 -31.72
CA GLN A 420 0.88 -39.93 -31.80
C GLN A 420 -0.19 -40.50 -30.86
N TYR A 421 -0.14 -41.80 -30.55
CA TYR A 421 -1.17 -42.51 -29.77
C TYR A 421 -1.02 -42.36 -28.26
N ILE A 422 0.21 -42.40 -27.73
CA ILE A 422 0.50 -42.04 -26.32
C ILE A 422 0.04 -40.59 -26.05
N LYS A 423 0.30 -39.69 -27.02
CA LYS A 423 -0.11 -38.28 -26.97
C LYS A 423 -1.64 -38.10 -27.00
N GLN A 424 -2.39 -39.07 -27.52
CA GLN A 424 -3.86 -39.11 -27.48
C GLN A 424 -4.42 -39.73 -26.20
N LEU A 425 -3.72 -40.72 -25.61
CA LEU A 425 -4.11 -41.35 -24.34
C LEU A 425 -3.93 -40.40 -23.15
N VAL A 426 -2.85 -39.61 -23.14
CA VAL A 426 -2.61 -38.56 -22.13
C VAL A 426 -3.58 -37.36 -22.31
N LYS A 427 -4.15 -37.16 -23.50
CA LYS A 427 -5.07 -36.06 -23.81
C LYS A 427 -6.52 -36.28 -23.32
N LYS A 428 -6.83 -37.40 -22.68
CA LYS A 428 -8.22 -37.78 -22.32
C LYS A 428 -8.66 -37.35 -20.91
N SER A 429 -7.78 -36.84 -20.05
CA SER A 429 -8.19 -36.25 -18.76
C SER A 429 -8.23 -34.72 -18.85
N LYS A 430 -9.33 -34.12 -18.38
CA LYS A 430 -9.42 -32.66 -18.28
C LYS A 430 -8.73 -32.24 -16.98
N SER A 431 -7.68 -31.43 -17.07
CA SER A 431 -7.08 -30.82 -15.89
C SER A 431 -7.95 -29.67 -15.37
N ILE A 432 -8.02 -29.50 -14.05
CA ILE A 432 -8.61 -28.32 -13.43
C ILE A 432 -7.65 -27.16 -13.67
N THR A 433 -8.08 -26.16 -14.41
CA THR A 433 -7.35 -24.90 -14.57
C THR A 433 -7.82 -23.89 -13.53
N PHE A 434 -6.87 -23.12 -12.99
CA PHE A 434 -7.19 -22.01 -12.11
C PHE A 434 -8.06 -20.99 -12.87
N ASN A 435 -9.20 -20.62 -12.29
CA ASN A 435 -10.12 -19.63 -12.84
C ASN A 435 -10.52 -18.66 -11.73
N LEU A 436 -10.66 -17.38 -12.07
CA LEU A 436 -11.11 -16.32 -11.16
C LEU A 436 -12.42 -16.71 -10.44
N ARG A 437 -13.31 -17.45 -11.11
CA ARG A 437 -14.54 -17.98 -10.47
C ARG A 437 -14.26 -18.97 -9.34
N ILE A 438 -13.26 -19.85 -9.49
CA ILE A 438 -12.85 -20.79 -8.43
C ILE A 438 -12.26 -20.01 -7.26
N PHE A 439 -11.41 -19.03 -7.55
CA PHE A 439 -10.83 -18.15 -6.54
C PHE A 439 -11.91 -17.41 -5.74
N ILE A 440 -12.88 -16.77 -6.40
CA ILE A 440 -13.96 -16.05 -5.72
C ILE A 440 -14.87 -17.00 -4.95
N ASN A 441 -15.20 -18.17 -5.51
CA ASN A 441 -16.00 -19.16 -4.80
C ASN A 441 -15.32 -19.64 -3.52
N GLN A 442 -14.01 -19.86 -3.57
CA GLN A 442 -13.24 -20.26 -2.42
C GLN A 442 -13.11 -19.09 -1.41
N LEU A 443 -12.89 -17.86 -1.88
CA LEU A 443 -12.75 -16.65 -1.05
C LEU A 443 -14.07 -16.34 -0.29
N THR A 444 -15.20 -16.67 -0.90
CA THR A 444 -16.54 -16.51 -0.33
C THR A 444 -17.03 -17.77 0.36
N PHE A 445 -16.14 -18.71 0.72
CA PHE A 445 -16.48 -19.96 1.42
C PHE A 445 -17.62 -20.77 0.79
N GLY A 446 -17.73 -20.79 -0.55
CA GLY A 446 -18.72 -21.58 -1.26
C GLY A 446 -20.04 -20.86 -1.57
N TYR A 447 -20.20 -19.59 -1.18
CA TYR A 447 -21.48 -18.87 -1.32
C TYR A 447 -21.71 -18.28 -2.72
N LEU A 448 -20.67 -17.84 -3.43
CA LEU A 448 -20.79 -17.14 -4.72
C LEU A 448 -20.03 -17.87 -5.85
N LEU A 449 -20.58 -17.84 -7.08
CA LEU A 449 -19.94 -18.35 -8.31
C LEU A 449 -19.58 -19.86 -8.32
N LYS A 450 -20.49 -20.73 -7.86
CA LYS A 450 -20.35 -22.20 -8.02
C LYS A 450 -20.26 -22.60 -9.50
N ASN A 451 -19.26 -23.42 -9.83
CA ASN A 451 -19.05 -23.99 -11.16
C ASN A 451 -18.63 -25.47 -11.06
N LYS A 452 -18.74 -26.24 -12.15
CA LYS A 452 -18.33 -27.65 -12.22
C LYS A 452 -16.90 -27.87 -11.73
N ASN A 453 -15.97 -27.00 -12.11
CA ASN A 453 -14.56 -27.11 -11.69
C ASN A 453 -14.38 -26.88 -10.19
N SER A 454 -15.19 -26.02 -9.56
CA SER A 454 -15.10 -25.83 -8.10
C SER A 454 -15.72 -27.02 -7.34
N GLU A 455 -16.74 -27.66 -7.90
CA GLU A 455 -17.32 -28.88 -7.31
C GLU A 455 -16.36 -30.07 -7.41
N PHE A 456 -15.65 -30.23 -8.54
CA PHE A 456 -14.58 -31.21 -8.68
C PHE A 456 -13.44 -30.96 -7.69
N LEU A 457 -13.03 -29.71 -7.50
CA LEU A 457 -12.00 -29.34 -6.54
C LEU A 457 -12.44 -29.63 -5.10
N GLU A 458 -13.68 -29.30 -4.72
CA GLU A 458 -14.23 -29.59 -3.39
C GLU A 458 -14.30 -31.10 -3.11
N LYS A 459 -14.75 -31.90 -4.08
CA LYS A 459 -14.75 -33.37 -3.99
C LYS A 459 -13.33 -33.94 -3.87
N ALA A 460 -12.39 -33.44 -4.67
CA ALA A 460 -10.99 -33.83 -4.57
C ALA A 460 -10.41 -33.47 -3.20
N MET A 461 -10.70 -32.29 -2.67
CA MET A 461 -10.23 -31.86 -1.35
C MET A 461 -10.75 -32.74 -0.21
N ASN A 462 -12.05 -33.08 -0.23
CA ASN A 462 -12.63 -33.97 0.77
C ASN A 462 -11.97 -35.35 0.74
N LYS A 463 -11.69 -35.86 -0.46
CA LYS A 463 -11.01 -37.15 -0.65
C LYS A 463 -9.55 -37.10 -0.20
N ILE A 464 -8.81 -36.05 -0.57
CA ILE A 464 -7.44 -35.78 -0.13
C ILE A 464 -7.37 -35.74 1.39
N ASN A 465 -8.24 -34.98 2.04
CA ASN A 465 -8.26 -34.87 3.51
C ASN A 465 -8.58 -36.20 4.19
N SER A 466 -9.41 -37.05 3.58
CA SER A 466 -9.71 -38.39 4.11
C SER A 466 -8.59 -39.42 3.87
N GLU A 467 -7.79 -39.24 2.83
CA GLU A 467 -6.72 -40.16 2.43
C GLU A 467 -5.33 -39.74 2.94
N LEU A 468 -5.15 -38.49 3.40
CA LEU A 468 -3.89 -37.90 3.90
C LEU A 468 -3.57 -38.16 5.39
N ASP A 469 -4.13 -39.21 6.00
CA ASP A 469 -3.63 -39.65 7.31
C ASP A 469 -2.24 -40.28 7.15
N LEU A 470 -1.20 -39.58 7.64
CA LEU A 470 0.20 -40.02 7.57
C LEU A 470 0.38 -41.42 8.16
N HIS A 471 -0.36 -41.76 9.22
CA HIS A 471 -0.29 -43.08 9.83
C HIS A 471 -0.84 -44.13 8.86
N SER A 472 -2.07 -43.93 8.37
CA SER A 472 -2.73 -44.82 7.41
C SER A 472 -1.92 -45.01 6.12
N ILE A 473 -1.34 -43.94 5.56
CA ILE A 473 -0.50 -44.01 4.36
C ILE A 473 0.75 -44.86 4.58
N LEU A 474 1.47 -44.67 5.68
CA LEU A 474 2.69 -45.42 5.98
C LEU A 474 2.40 -46.90 6.23
N TYR A 475 1.31 -47.20 6.95
CA TYR A 475 0.87 -48.58 7.19
C TYR A 475 0.43 -49.26 5.90
N GLN A 476 -0.42 -48.64 5.09
CA GLN A 476 -0.88 -49.20 3.82
C GLN A 476 0.27 -49.40 2.83
N LEU A 477 1.25 -48.49 2.76
CA LEU A 477 2.43 -48.66 1.91
C LEU A 477 3.30 -49.84 2.35
N GLN A 478 3.48 -50.04 3.65
CA GLN A 478 4.22 -51.18 4.18
C GLN A 478 3.47 -52.49 3.97
N GLU A 479 2.15 -52.52 4.20
CA GLU A 479 1.30 -53.68 3.97
C GLU A 479 1.26 -54.07 2.50
N ILE A 480 1.06 -53.10 1.59
CA ILE A 480 1.05 -53.33 0.14
C ILE A 480 2.43 -53.84 -0.33
N ASN A 481 3.54 -53.32 0.19
CA ASN A 481 4.86 -53.81 -0.20
C ASN A 481 5.13 -55.23 0.31
N LYS A 482 4.73 -55.56 1.54
CA LYS A 482 4.81 -56.92 2.09
C LYS A 482 3.92 -57.88 1.28
N LEU A 483 2.69 -57.48 0.96
CA LEU A 483 1.75 -58.27 0.19
C LEU A 483 2.23 -58.51 -1.25
N LYS A 484 2.80 -57.48 -1.91
CA LYS A 484 3.39 -57.59 -3.25
C LYS A 484 4.54 -58.60 -3.29
N GLN A 485 5.42 -58.60 -2.30
CA GLN A 485 6.58 -59.50 -2.24
C GLN A 485 6.20 -60.95 -1.93
N ILE A 486 5.07 -61.18 -1.26
CA ILE A 486 4.58 -62.52 -0.89
C ILE A 486 3.69 -63.12 -2.00
N LEU A 487 2.82 -62.33 -2.62
CA LEU A 487 1.81 -62.83 -3.56
C LEU A 487 2.24 -62.79 -5.03
N LEU A 488 3.08 -61.83 -5.43
CA LEU A 488 3.34 -61.52 -6.83
C LEU A 488 4.77 -61.85 -7.26
N ARG A 489 4.92 -62.43 -8.46
CA ARG A 489 6.20 -62.63 -9.15
C ARG A 489 6.70 -61.32 -9.76
N LYS A 490 7.99 -61.27 -10.11
CA LYS A 490 8.63 -60.05 -10.66
C LYS A 490 7.89 -59.48 -11.88
N SER A 491 7.48 -60.34 -12.81
CA SER A 491 6.68 -59.99 -13.99
C SER A 491 5.30 -59.42 -13.63
N GLN A 492 4.63 -60.00 -12.64
CA GLN A 492 3.32 -59.54 -12.15
C GLN A 492 3.41 -58.19 -11.42
N ILE A 493 4.50 -57.95 -10.67
CA ILE A 493 4.76 -56.69 -10.00
C ILE A 493 4.99 -55.57 -11.03
N ILE A 494 5.73 -55.86 -12.12
CA ILE A 494 5.94 -54.93 -13.22
C ILE A 494 4.57 -54.54 -13.78
N LEU A 495 3.74 -55.50 -14.18
CA LEU A 495 2.38 -55.26 -14.69
C LEU A 495 1.47 -54.49 -13.72
N PHE A 496 1.50 -54.85 -12.44
CA PHE A 496 0.68 -54.21 -11.39
C PHE A 496 0.99 -52.73 -11.24
N ASN A 497 2.26 -52.34 -11.40
CA ASN A 497 2.69 -50.94 -11.31
C ASN A 497 2.25 -50.08 -12.52
N PHE A 498 1.67 -50.67 -13.58
CA PHE A 498 1.16 -49.98 -14.79
C PHE A 498 -0.39 -49.90 -14.89
N SER A 499 -1.11 -50.06 -13.79
CA SER A 499 -2.58 -49.86 -13.75
C SER A 499 -2.99 -48.36 -13.94
N PRO A 500 -4.25 -47.99 -14.27
CA PRO A 500 -4.72 -46.61 -14.54
C PRO A 500 -5.33 -45.80 -13.35
N LYS A 501 -5.10 -44.47 -13.28
CA LYS A 501 -5.37 -43.61 -12.10
C LYS A 501 -6.86 -43.64 -11.68
N PRO A 502 -7.18 -43.40 -10.39
CA PRO A 502 -8.57 -43.29 -9.95
C PRO A 502 -9.27 -42.06 -10.57
N VAL A 503 -10.43 -42.27 -11.18
CA VAL A 503 -11.24 -41.23 -11.83
C VAL A 503 -12.29 -40.67 -10.87
N ILE A 504 -12.44 -39.35 -10.80
CA ILE A 504 -13.55 -38.70 -10.08
C ILE A 504 -14.67 -38.38 -11.07
N THR A 505 -15.87 -38.93 -10.86
CA THR A 505 -17.08 -38.61 -11.63
C THR A 505 -18.14 -37.94 -10.75
N LEU A 506 -19.07 -37.20 -11.34
CA LEU A 506 -20.16 -36.51 -10.60
C LEU A 506 -21.32 -37.45 -10.18
N GLY A 507 -21.22 -38.76 -10.44
CA GLY A 507 -22.23 -39.80 -10.13
C GLY A 507 -21.73 -40.90 -9.18
N LYS A 508 -22.60 -41.87 -8.83
CA LYS A 508 -22.33 -42.93 -7.85
C LYS A 508 -21.07 -43.75 -8.15
N GLU A 509 -20.31 -44.01 -7.09
CA GLU A 509 -18.93 -44.50 -7.08
C GLU A 509 -18.75 -45.92 -7.64
N GLN A 510 -17.74 -46.08 -8.52
CA GLN A 510 -17.05 -47.35 -8.76
C GLN A 510 -15.57 -47.15 -8.41
N ILE A 511 -15.07 -48.00 -7.53
CA ILE A 511 -13.73 -47.93 -6.93
C ILE A 511 -12.76 -48.74 -7.77
N VAL A 512 -11.79 -48.10 -8.42
CA VAL A 512 -10.50 -48.74 -8.80
C VAL A 512 -9.39 -47.65 -8.86
N PRO A 513 -8.27 -47.78 -8.13
CA PRO A 513 -7.11 -46.87 -8.21
C PRO A 513 -5.83 -47.48 -8.85
N SER A 514 -4.96 -46.60 -9.38
CA SER A 514 -3.55 -46.87 -9.74
C SER A 514 -2.55 -45.73 -9.45
N ARG A 515 -1.28 -45.95 -9.86
CA ARG A 515 -0.09 -45.16 -9.56
C ARG A 515 0.68 -44.61 -10.78
N TYR A 516 0.94 -43.30 -10.70
CA TYR A 516 2.24 -42.62 -10.74
C TYR A 516 3.50 -43.39 -11.21
N SER A 517 3.89 -43.19 -12.48
CA SER A 517 5.25 -42.79 -12.90
C SER A 517 5.38 -42.71 -14.43
N VAL A 518 4.83 -41.65 -15.05
CA VAL A 518 5.36 -41.02 -16.28
C VAL A 518 4.83 -39.58 -16.32
N GLU A 519 5.45 -38.66 -15.57
CA GLU A 519 5.36 -37.21 -15.83
C GLU A 519 6.40 -36.50 -14.96
N ASP A 520 7.65 -36.54 -15.42
CA ASP A 520 8.72 -35.62 -14.99
C ASP A 520 9.79 -35.57 -16.09
N VAL A 521 9.38 -35.26 -17.33
CA VAL A 521 10.31 -34.81 -18.39
C VAL A 521 9.61 -33.81 -19.32
N GLU A 522 9.08 -32.71 -18.78
CA GLU A 522 8.87 -31.50 -19.60
C GLU A 522 9.31 -30.19 -18.92
N THR A 523 9.87 -30.24 -17.72
CA THR A 523 10.46 -29.05 -17.09
C THR A 523 11.96 -29.20 -16.87
N GLY A 524 12.70 -29.06 -17.96
CA GLY A 524 14.11 -28.65 -17.95
C GLY A 524 15.10 -29.74 -18.31
N GLN A 525 15.57 -29.73 -19.57
CA GLN A 525 16.98 -29.93 -19.98
C GLN A 525 17.04 -30.11 -21.51
N SER A 526 17.55 -29.10 -22.23
CA SER A 526 17.86 -29.20 -23.67
C SER A 526 19.18 -29.95 -23.94
N TYR A 527 19.57 -30.89 -23.08
CA TYR A 527 20.79 -31.69 -23.27
C TYR A 527 20.61 -33.20 -23.04
N ILE A 528 19.38 -33.69 -22.89
CA ILE A 528 19.09 -35.12 -22.77
C ILE A 528 17.95 -35.50 -23.73
N LYS A 529 18.17 -35.36 -25.04
CA LYS A 529 17.20 -35.82 -26.05
C LYS A 529 17.57 -37.18 -26.65
N SER A 530 18.83 -37.62 -26.55
CA SER A 530 19.27 -38.93 -27.06
C SER A 530 19.22 -40.06 -26.04
N LYS A 531 19.22 -39.77 -24.73
CA LYS A 531 19.27 -40.78 -23.65
C LYS A 531 17.90 -41.14 -23.04
N VAL A 532 16.86 -40.35 -23.34
CA VAL A 532 15.48 -40.58 -22.88
C VAL A 532 14.69 -41.46 -23.85
N ASP A 533 15.00 -41.39 -25.16
CA ASP A 533 14.39 -42.27 -26.15
C ASP A 533 14.79 -43.74 -25.92
N THR A 534 16.04 -44.01 -25.53
CA THR A 534 16.52 -45.37 -25.19
C THR A 534 15.95 -45.93 -23.88
N LEU A 535 15.74 -45.08 -22.86
CA LEU A 535 15.23 -45.51 -21.55
C LEU A 535 13.74 -45.89 -21.59
N ASN A 536 12.95 -45.20 -22.42
CA ASN A 536 11.54 -45.53 -22.65
C ASN A 536 11.37 -46.80 -23.49
N GLU A 537 12.32 -47.09 -24.39
CA GLU A 537 12.35 -48.31 -25.21
C GLU A 537 12.68 -49.55 -24.35
N GLU A 538 13.66 -49.44 -23.45
CA GLU A 538 14.02 -50.51 -22.50
C GLU A 538 12.88 -50.81 -21.50
N LEU A 539 12.21 -49.77 -21.00
CA LEU A 539 11.08 -49.93 -20.09
C LEU A 539 9.90 -50.61 -20.79
N PHE A 540 9.63 -50.25 -22.05
CA PHE A 540 8.58 -50.88 -22.84
C PHE A 540 8.89 -52.34 -23.14
N LEU A 541 10.13 -52.67 -23.52
CA LEU A 541 10.58 -54.05 -23.70
C LEU A 541 10.36 -54.90 -22.44
N LYS A 542 10.66 -54.34 -21.25
CA LYS A 542 10.43 -55.01 -19.95
C LYS A 542 8.95 -55.23 -19.65
N ILE A 543 8.08 -54.31 -20.05
CA ILE A 543 6.62 -54.44 -19.89
C ILE A 543 6.07 -55.49 -20.86
N GLU A 544 6.52 -55.45 -22.11
CA GLU A 544 6.14 -56.39 -23.15
C GLU A 544 6.57 -57.82 -22.79
N GLU A 545 7.81 -57.99 -22.34
CA GLU A 545 8.35 -59.26 -21.86
C GLU A 545 7.57 -59.78 -20.65
N ALA A 546 7.29 -58.91 -19.67
CA ALA A 546 6.49 -59.27 -18.49
C ALA A 546 5.04 -59.65 -18.85
N TYR A 547 4.41 -58.96 -19.81
CA TYR A 547 3.07 -59.29 -20.29
C TYR A 547 3.06 -60.64 -21.02
N LYS A 548 4.07 -60.87 -21.86
CA LYS A 548 4.24 -62.10 -22.63
C LYS A 548 4.45 -63.30 -21.70
N GLU A 549 5.32 -63.17 -20.70
CA GLU A 549 5.57 -64.19 -19.68
C GLU A 549 4.26 -64.57 -18.97
N ILE A 550 3.48 -63.58 -18.55
CA ILE A 550 2.18 -63.79 -17.88
C ILE A 550 1.13 -64.39 -18.82
N ALA A 551 1.10 -63.98 -20.09
CA ALA A 551 0.15 -64.50 -21.08
C ALA A 551 0.47 -65.95 -21.48
N GLU A 552 1.74 -66.30 -21.62
CA GLU A 552 2.20 -67.66 -21.91
C GLU A 552 1.98 -68.60 -20.72
N GLU A 553 2.16 -68.13 -19.49
CA GLU A 553 1.85 -68.90 -18.26
C GLU A 553 0.35 -69.21 -18.08
N VAL A 554 -0.53 -68.41 -18.68
CA VAL A 554 -1.99 -68.63 -18.69
C VAL A 554 -2.39 -69.71 -19.71
N GLU A 555 -1.59 -69.90 -20.77
CA GLU A 555 -1.81 -70.92 -21.82
C GLU A 555 -1.23 -72.30 -21.46
N GLN A 556 -0.26 -72.38 -20.54
CA GLN A 556 0.40 -73.63 -20.13
C GLN A 556 -0.39 -74.36 -19.03
N THR A 557 -0.68 -75.65 -19.24
CA THR A 557 -1.54 -76.49 -18.37
C THR A 557 -0.92 -76.92 -17.02
N ASN A 558 0.30 -76.48 -16.68
CA ASN A 558 1.04 -76.96 -15.49
C ASN A 558 1.35 -75.87 -14.44
N THR A 559 0.65 -74.74 -14.44
CA THR A 559 0.83 -73.69 -13.41
C THR A 559 -0.17 -73.84 -12.24
N ASN A 560 0.26 -73.44 -11.04
CA ASN A 560 -0.56 -73.46 -9.83
C ASN A 560 -1.84 -72.62 -10.02
N ILE A 561 -3.01 -73.22 -9.81
CA ILE A 561 -4.36 -72.64 -10.03
C ILE A 561 -4.52 -71.24 -9.45
N CYS A 562 -3.88 -70.97 -8.29
CA CYS A 562 -3.97 -69.68 -7.62
C CYS A 562 -3.21 -68.57 -8.39
N GLN A 563 -2.04 -68.87 -8.94
CA GLN A 563 -1.24 -67.93 -9.75
C GLN A 563 -1.89 -67.66 -11.12
N MET A 564 -2.55 -68.67 -11.69
CA MET A 564 -3.31 -68.52 -12.94
C MET A 564 -4.50 -67.56 -12.79
N ASN A 565 -5.24 -67.64 -11.67
CA ASN A 565 -6.32 -66.69 -11.37
C ASN A 565 -5.81 -65.26 -11.15
N ILE A 566 -4.65 -65.09 -10.50
CA ILE A 566 -4.00 -63.78 -10.34
C ILE A 566 -3.59 -63.21 -11.70
N ASN A 567 -2.96 -64.01 -12.56
CA ASN A 567 -2.58 -63.64 -13.92
C ASN A 567 -3.81 -63.23 -14.77
N LEU A 568 -4.90 -63.99 -14.70
CA LEU A 568 -6.16 -63.66 -15.39
C LEU A 568 -6.76 -62.33 -14.90
N LYS A 569 -6.77 -62.09 -13.59
CA LYS A 569 -7.30 -60.85 -13.01
C LYS A 569 -6.41 -59.64 -13.35
N LEU A 570 -5.09 -59.79 -13.26
CA LEU A 570 -4.11 -58.75 -13.62
C LEU A 570 -4.25 -58.34 -15.09
N THR A 571 -4.37 -59.29 -16.01
CA THR A 571 -4.56 -58.98 -17.43
C THR A 571 -5.90 -58.31 -17.75
N GLN A 572 -6.91 -58.44 -16.88
CA GLN A 572 -8.18 -57.70 -16.97
C GLN A 572 -8.06 -56.26 -16.42
N LEU A 573 -7.26 -56.07 -15.36
CA LEU A 573 -7.09 -54.78 -14.67
C LEU A 573 -6.18 -53.78 -15.42
N ILE A 574 -5.41 -54.24 -16.41
CA ILE A 574 -4.57 -53.40 -17.30
C ILE A 574 -5.41 -52.52 -18.25
N GLY A 575 -6.73 -52.75 -18.33
CA GLY A 575 -7.63 -52.02 -19.22
C GLY A 575 -7.68 -52.60 -20.64
N SER A 576 -8.84 -52.49 -21.30
CA SER A 576 -9.08 -53.01 -22.66
C SER A 576 -8.11 -52.46 -23.70
N ASP A 577 -7.66 -51.23 -23.49
CA ASP A 577 -6.91 -50.46 -24.47
C ASP A 577 -5.46 -50.94 -24.57
N ILE A 578 -4.78 -51.15 -23.43
CA ILE A 578 -3.43 -51.73 -23.39
C ILE A 578 -3.47 -53.21 -23.81
N ARG A 579 -4.53 -53.94 -23.46
CA ARG A 579 -4.72 -55.34 -23.90
C ARG A 579 -4.87 -55.47 -25.42
N SER A 580 -5.51 -54.50 -26.07
CA SER A 580 -5.64 -54.46 -27.54
C SER A 580 -4.30 -54.20 -28.24
N ILE A 581 -3.38 -53.52 -27.56
CA ILE A 581 -2.05 -53.17 -28.04
C ILE A 581 -1.07 -54.34 -27.92
N LEU A 582 -1.17 -55.15 -26.86
CA LEU A 582 -0.21 -56.24 -26.59
C LEU A 582 -0.61 -57.58 -27.25
N LYS A 583 -1.88 -57.76 -27.63
CA LYS A 583 -2.41 -58.95 -28.31
C LYS A 583 -1.83 -59.24 -29.72
N PRO A 584 -1.57 -58.26 -30.60
CA PRO A 584 -1.12 -58.54 -31.96
C PRO A 584 0.33 -59.06 -32.05
N ILE A 585 1.17 -58.78 -31.05
CA ILE A 585 2.62 -58.97 -31.13
C ILE A 585 3.05 -60.40 -30.71
N SER A 586 2.32 -61.04 -29.79
CA SER A 586 2.62 -62.41 -29.35
C SER A 586 2.45 -63.46 -30.47
N ASN A 587 1.57 -63.21 -31.43
CA ASN A 587 1.28 -64.13 -32.52
C ASN A 587 2.32 -64.09 -33.66
N GLN A 588 3.20 -63.09 -33.71
CA GLN A 588 4.16 -62.93 -34.83
C GLN A 588 5.44 -63.77 -34.69
N ARG A 589 5.87 -64.18 -33.49
CA ARG A 589 7.11 -64.95 -33.31
C ARG A 589 6.94 -66.47 -33.28
N ARG A 590 5.74 -67.02 -33.06
CA ARG A 590 5.52 -68.49 -33.04
C ARG A 590 5.67 -69.16 -34.42
N ASN A 591 5.61 -68.40 -35.52
CA ASN A 591 5.73 -68.94 -36.89
C ASN A 591 7.15 -68.85 -37.50
N GLY A 592 8.15 -68.35 -36.75
CA GLY A 592 9.50 -68.08 -37.28
C GLY A 592 10.59 -69.10 -36.95
N ILE A 593 10.30 -70.20 -36.26
CA ILE A 593 11.32 -71.17 -35.82
C ILE A 593 10.92 -72.58 -36.27
N LYS A 594 10.94 -72.85 -37.58
CA LYS A 594 11.08 -74.20 -38.18
C LYS A 594 11.55 -74.08 -39.63
N SER A 595 12.82 -73.76 -39.86
CA SER A 595 13.54 -74.11 -41.10
C SER A 595 15.01 -73.66 -41.05
N THR A 596 15.89 -74.47 -40.46
CA THR A 596 17.28 -74.66 -40.92
C THR A 596 17.97 -75.70 -40.06
N GLU A 597 17.87 -76.96 -40.46
CA GLU A 597 18.90 -77.97 -40.19
C GLU A 597 18.88 -78.99 -41.33
N ILE A 598 20.08 -79.35 -41.80
CA ILE A 598 20.49 -80.46 -42.70
C ILE A 598 21.09 -80.04 -44.05
N GLN A 599 22.37 -80.48 -44.21
CA GLN A 599 23.28 -80.57 -45.37
C GLN A 599 24.10 -79.30 -45.70
N ASN A 600 25.44 -79.32 -45.79
CA ASN A 600 26.36 -80.41 -46.11
C ASN A 600 27.80 -80.19 -45.61
N ASN A 601 28.48 -81.33 -45.46
CA ASN A 601 29.88 -81.55 -45.11
C ASN A 601 30.89 -81.13 -46.22
N ASN A 602 32.12 -80.86 -45.75
CA ASN A 602 33.44 -81.11 -46.36
C ASN A 602 33.88 -80.34 -47.63
N ASN A 603 34.92 -79.51 -47.49
CA ASN A 603 36.31 -79.93 -47.75
C ASN A 603 37.34 -78.82 -47.47
N ASN A 604 38.54 -79.30 -47.11
CA ASN A 604 39.84 -78.64 -46.90
C ASN A 604 40.17 -77.57 -47.98
N GLN A 605 41.07 -76.60 -47.78
CA GLN A 605 42.50 -76.74 -47.46
C GLN A 605 43.13 -75.32 -47.49
N GLU A 606 44.12 -75.05 -46.62
CA GLU A 606 45.33 -74.17 -46.75
C GLU A 606 45.22 -72.79 -47.46
N ASP A 607 45.77 -71.65 -47.01
CA ASP A 607 47.14 -71.42 -46.52
C ASP A 607 47.32 -69.98 -45.96
N PHE A 608 48.32 -69.84 -45.10
CA PHE A 608 49.21 -68.69 -44.78
C PHE A 608 48.99 -67.29 -45.41
N HIS A 609 48.96 -66.22 -44.60
CA HIS A 609 50.13 -65.37 -44.25
C HIS A 609 49.77 -64.10 -43.43
N GLN A 610 50.34 -64.06 -42.21
CA GLN A 610 51.08 -63.00 -41.49
C GLN A 610 51.18 -61.53 -41.99
N SER A 611 51.20 -60.62 -40.98
CA SER A 611 51.82 -59.27 -40.89
C SER A 611 51.14 -58.12 -41.66
N ASP A 612 50.88 -56.93 -41.12
CA ASP A 612 51.44 -56.17 -39.99
C ASP A 612 50.37 -55.48 -39.12
#